data_AF-A0A973KXP3-F1
#
_entry.id   AF-A0A973KXP3-F1
#
_cell.length_a   1.000
_cell.length_b   1.000
_cell.length_c   1.000
_cell.angle_alpha   90.00
_cell.angle_beta   90.00
_cell.angle_gamma   90.00
#
_symmetry.space_group_name_H-M   'P 1'
#
loop_
_entity.id
_entity.type
_entity.pdbx_description
1 polymer ?
#
loop_
_entity_poly.entity_id
_entity_poly.type
_entity_poly.pdbx_seq_one_letter_code
_entity_poly.pdbx_strand_id
1 'polypeptide(L)'
;MATPTRNGQGARNGRAANTNAATNKGNKFANAGAAVGGFVGAVGGSFVPPINVTVNNNRNNARGGSGGGRSQSLLPAPEFTSPAQVRDYCNHLRALGVHLSIEVAMGAEILDSVLAAVPDPEGRAFGSRIRARRVARKMRKSADAMRDAAKNAAACYATFQQEYEEEINRVRHRARRPQQPVMNWAQQ
;
A
#
# COMPACT_ATOMS: atom_id res chain seq x y z
N MET A 1 -52.05 -71.48 1.72
CA MET A 1 -50.61 -71.82 1.82
C MET A 1 -49.86 -70.55 2.22
N ALA A 2 -48.79 -70.69 3.02
CA ALA A 2 -48.24 -69.72 3.96
C ALA A 2 -47.64 -68.40 3.40
N THR A 3 -47.55 -67.43 4.32
CA THR A 3 -46.89 -66.09 4.42
C THR A 3 -45.37 -66.06 4.05
N PRO A 4 -44.60 -64.96 4.28
CA PRO A 4 -44.70 -63.50 3.97
C PRO A 4 -43.36 -62.95 3.37
N THR A 5 -43.18 -61.61 3.21
CA THR A 5 -41.92 -60.80 3.41
C THR A 5 -42.03 -59.46 2.65
N ARG A 6 -42.21 -58.28 3.28
CA ARG A 6 -41.34 -57.36 4.07
C ARG A 6 -40.50 -56.35 3.25
N ASN A 7 -40.84 -55.08 3.45
CA ASN A 7 -40.00 -53.89 3.73
C ASN A 7 -39.30 -53.06 2.63
N GLY A 8 -39.39 -51.73 2.79
CA GLY A 8 -38.44 -50.72 2.28
C GLY A 8 -39.05 -49.66 1.36
N GLN A 9 -39.95 -48.77 1.82
CA GLN A 9 -39.64 -47.38 2.24
C GLN A 9 -38.67 -46.59 1.33
N GLY A 10 -39.19 -45.54 0.68
CA GLY A 10 -38.39 -44.57 -0.06
C GLY A 10 -39.22 -43.55 -0.83
N ALA A 11 -39.88 -42.65 -0.10
CA ALA A 11 -40.81 -41.64 -0.58
C ALA A 11 -40.25 -40.68 -1.65
N ARG A 12 -41.03 -40.45 -2.72
CA ARG A 12 -41.02 -39.20 -3.51
C ARG A 12 -42.43 -38.90 -3.99
N ASN A 13 -43.17 -38.13 -3.18
CA ASN A 13 -44.47 -37.58 -3.55
C ASN A 13 -44.26 -36.13 -3.97
N GLY A 14 -44.74 -35.78 -5.16
CA GLY A 14 -44.54 -34.47 -5.78
C GLY A 14 -45.51 -33.39 -5.29
N ARG A 15 -45.24 -32.15 -5.70
CA ARG A 15 -46.26 -31.19 -6.18
C ARG A 15 -45.63 -29.88 -6.66
N ALA A 16 -46.21 -29.40 -7.78
CA ALA A 16 -46.26 -28.03 -8.30
C ALA A 16 -44.96 -27.44 -8.91
N ALA A 17 -44.97 -26.65 -9.98
CA ALA A 17 -45.92 -26.35 -11.04
C ALA A 17 -45.15 -25.54 -12.12
N ASN A 18 -45.50 -25.79 -13.38
CA ASN A 18 -45.34 -25.02 -14.61
C ASN A 18 -44.70 -23.59 -14.54
N THR A 19 -43.71 -23.32 -15.40
CA THR A 19 -43.71 -22.17 -16.34
C THR A 19 -42.44 -22.10 -17.22
N ASN A 20 -42.66 -21.96 -18.52
CA ASN A 20 -41.69 -21.58 -19.54
C ASN A 20 -40.99 -20.24 -19.19
N ALA A 21 -39.65 -20.23 -19.12
CA ALA A 21 -38.84 -19.01 -19.20
C ALA A 21 -37.38 -19.34 -19.55
N ALA A 22 -37.15 -20.01 -20.68
CA ALA A 22 -35.81 -20.18 -21.24
C ALA A 22 -35.68 -19.29 -22.47
N THR A 23 -35.30 -18.01 -22.28
CA THR A 23 -34.64 -17.13 -23.26
C THR A 23 -34.27 -15.79 -22.61
N ASN A 24 -32.96 -15.58 -22.44
CA ASN A 24 -32.19 -14.34 -22.58
C ASN A 24 -32.45 -13.08 -21.73
N LYS A 25 -31.30 -12.50 -21.32
CA LYS A 25 -31.03 -11.12 -20.87
C LYS A 25 -31.37 -10.75 -19.42
N GLY A 26 -30.40 -10.99 -18.54
CA GLY A 26 -30.20 -10.21 -17.33
C GLY A 26 -28.78 -9.64 -17.31
N ASN A 27 -28.62 -8.39 -17.71
CA ASN A 27 -27.35 -7.63 -17.60
C ASN A 27 -26.95 -7.52 -16.12
N LYS A 28 -25.89 -8.23 -15.71
CA LYS A 28 -25.29 -8.09 -14.37
C LYS A 28 -24.04 -7.20 -14.38
N PHE A 29 -24.14 -6.04 -15.03
CA PHE A 29 -23.13 -4.97 -14.93
C PHE A 29 -23.73 -3.66 -14.41
N ALA A 30 -24.69 -3.76 -13.49
CA ALA A 30 -25.25 -2.60 -12.78
C ALA A 30 -24.66 -2.45 -11.36
N ASN A 31 -23.37 -2.76 -11.18
CA ASN A 31 -22.61 -2.32 -10.01
C ASN A 31 -21.09 -2.33 -10.31
N ALA A 32 -20.65 -1.47 -11.23
CA ALA A 32 -19.24 -1.19 -11.48
C ALA A 32 -19.05 0.32 -11.72
N GLY A 33 -19.70 1.13 -10.87
CA GLY A 33 -19.82 2.58 -11.04
C GLY A 33 -19.78 3.39 -9.74
N ALA A 34 -19.17 2.89 -8.68
CA ALA A 34 -19.05 3.61 -7.39
C ALA A 34 -17.73 3.35 -6.64
N ALA A 35 -16.61 3.22 -7.36
CA ALA A 35 -15.27 3.24 -6.76
C ALA A 35 -14.25 4.06 -7.59
N VAL A 36 -14.75 4.91 -8.49
CA VAL A 36 -13.96 5.89 -9.24
C VAL A 36 -14.63 7.24 -9.00
N GLY A 37 -13.95 8.12 -8.26
CA GLY A 37 -14.41 9.50 -8.07
C GLY A 37 -14.38 9.93 -6.62
N GLY A 38 -13.21 10.37 -6.15
CA GLY A 38 -13.07 10.92 -4.81
C GLY A 38 -11.93 11.91 -4.64
N PHE A 39 -11.44 12.55 -5.71
CA PHE A 39 -10.57 13.73 -5.63
C PHE A 39 -10.66 14.57 -6.90
N VAL A 40 -11.84 15.16 -7.18
CA VAL A 40 -11.93 16.40 -7.97
C VAL A 40 -13.11 17.19 -7.44
N GLY A 41 -12.84 18.40 -6.93
CA GLY A 41 -13.83 19.47 -6.86
C GLY A 41 -14.59 19.64 -5.54
N ALA A 42 -13.92 20.19 -4.52
CA ALA A 42 -14.57 21.05 -3.55
C ALA A 42 -13.70 22.30 -3.33
N VAL A 43 -14.14 23.40 -3.92
CA VAL A 43 -13.79 24.75 -3.48
C VAL A 43 -14.31 24.88 -2.05
N GLY A 44 -13.41 24.96 -1.07
CA GLY A 44 -13.77 25.17 0.34
C GLY A 44 -12.89 24.42 1.33
N GLY A 45 -11.93 25.12 1.93
CA GLY A 45 -11.26 24.68 3.16
C GLY A 45 -10.19 23.60 2.98
N SER A 46 -9.08 23.95 2.34
CA SER A 46 -7.89 23.11 2.27
C SER A 46 -7.24 22.94 3.65
N PHE A 47 -7.65 21.93 4.41
CA PHE A 47 -6.81 21.32 5.45
C PHE A 47 -5.88 20.31 4.79
N VAL A 48 -4.90 20.82 4.06
CA VAL A 48 -3.69 20.06 3.74
C VAL A 48 -2.77 20.26 4.93
N PRO A 49 -2.54 19.26 5.80
CA PRO A 49 -1.60 19.43 6.90
C PRO A 49 -0.22 19.78 6.32
N PRO A 50 0.45 20.81 6.84
CA PRO A 50 1.77 21.19 6.34
C PRO A 50 2.76 20.05 6.61
N ILE A 51 3.28 19.46 5.53
CA ILE A 51 4.40 18.52 5.61
C ILE A 51 5.68 19.38 5.64
N ASN A 52 6.19 19.64 6.85
CA ASN A 52 7.52 20.23 7.02
C ASN A 52 8.60 19.18 6.74
N VAL A 53 9.31 19.32 5.62
CA VAL A 53 10.50 18.51 5.32
C VAL A 53 11.73 19.28 5.82
N THR A 54 12.13 19.06 7.07
CA THR A 54 13.37 19.59 7.62
C THR A 54 14.53 18.69 7.21
N VAL A 55 15.37 19.13 6.28
CA VAL A 55 16.62 18.45 5.92
C VAL A 55 17.71 18.87 6.93
N ASN A 56 17.89 18.09 7.99
CA ASN A 56 18.99 18.29 8.94
C ASN A 56 20.28 17.61 8.42
N ASN A 57 21.15 18.37 7.78
CA ASN A 57 22.46 17.90 7.34
C ASN A 57 23.47 18.07 8.49
N ASN A 58 23.47 17.16 9.46
CA ASN A 58 24.43 17.18 10.56
C ASN A 58 25.80 16.68 10.07
N ARG A 59 26.59 17.58 9.46
CA ARG A 59 27.94 17.31 8.94
C ARG A 59 29.02 17.27 10.02
N ASN A 60 28.78 16.63 11.15
CA ASN A 60 29.83 16.41 12.13
C ASN A 60 30.19 14.92 12.19
N ASN A 61 31.35 14.63 11.60
CA ASN A 61 32.22 13.49 11.86
C ASN A 61 32.02 12.21 11.02
N ALA A 62 32.40 12.26 9.74
CA ALA A 62 32.95 11.10 9.04
C ALA A 62 34.12 11.55 8.15
N ARG A 63 35.32 11.55 8.74
CA ARG A 63 36.59 11.63 8.00
C ARG A 63 36.82 10.27 7.33
N GLY A 64 36.88 10.25 6.00
CA GLY A 64 37.23 9.06 5.22
C GLY A 64 36.76 9.21 3.79
N GLY A 65 37.67 9.63 2.91
CA GLY A 65 37.36 9.94 1.51
C GLY A 65 37.04 8.72 0.66
N SER A 66 36.33 8.95 -0.44
CA SER A 66 36.72 8.53 -1.79
C SER A 66 35.62 8.93 -2.76
N GLY A 67 36.01 9.55 -3.87
CA GLY A 67 35.12 9.86 -4.97
C GLY A 67 34.67 8.58 -5.68
N GLY A 68 33.36 8.44 -5.83
CA GLY A 68 32.70 7.39 -6.60
C GLY A 68 31.22 7.74 -6.61
N GLY A 69 30.57 7.69 -7.77
CA GLY A 69 29.21 8.17 -7.99
C GLY A 69 28.27 7.77 -6.85
N ARG A 70 27.92 8.74 -6.00
CA ARG A 70 27.07 8.49 -4.85
C ARG A 70 25.65 8.30 -5.40
N SER A 71 25.16 7.07 -5.38
CA SER A 71 23.74 6.83 -5.18
C SER A 71 23.35 7.59 -3.92
N GLN A 72 22.83 8.81 -4.08
CA GLN A 72 22.24 9.53 -2.96
C GLN A 72 21.07 8.66 -2.51
N SER A 73 21.25 7.97 -1.38
CA SER A 73 20.21 7.13 -0.81
C SER A 73 18.98 8.00 -0.61
N LEU A 74 17.90 7.67 -1.30
CA LEU A 74 16.63 8.38 -1.15
C LEU A 74 16.07 8.16 0.25
N LEU A 75 16.38 7.02 0.86
CA LEU A 75 16.00 6.71 2.23
C LEU A 75 17.08 7.20 3.21
N PRO A 76 16.67 7.66 4.40
CA PRO A 76 17.61 7.88 5.50
C PRO A 76 18.36 6.58 5.80
N ALA A 77 19.57 6.69 6.34
CA ALA A 77 20.33 5.52 6.75
C ALA A 77 19.48 4.67 7.72
N PRO A 78 19.44 3.34 7.56
CA PRO A 78 18.65 2.45 8.41
C PRO A 78 19.28 2.33 9.80
N GLU A 79 19.15 3.38 10.60
CA GLU A 79 19.52 3.41 12.00
C GLU A 79 18.28 3.03 12.82
N PHE A 80 18.31 1.87 13.48
CA PHE A 80 17.18 1.37 14.28
C PHE A 80 17.51 1.32 15.77
N THR A 81 18.24 2.33 16.26
CA THR A 81 18.70 2.40 17.66
C THR A 81 17.65 3.00 18.60
N SER A 82 16.60 3.59 18.05
CA SER A 82 15.57 4.32 18.78
C SER A 82 14.18 4.12 18.14
N PRO A 83 13.11 4.01 18.94
CA PRO A 83 11.74 3.92 18.42
C PRO A 83 11.34 5.12 17.53
N ALA A 84 11.93 6.29 17.76
CA ALA A 84 11.71 7.46 16.91
C ALA A 84 12.32 7.25 15.52
N GLN A 85 13.50 6.64 15.43
CA GLN A 85 14.17 6.39 14.14
C GLN A 85 13.41 5.35 13.30
N VAL A 86 12.83 4.32 13.93
CA VAL A 86 11.96 3.34 13.24
C VAL A 86 10.75 4.05 12.61
N ARG A 87 10.09 4.95 13.37
CA ARG A 87 8.97 5.76 12.86
C ARG A 87 9.39 6.62 11.68
N ASP A 88 10.48 7.36 11.83
CA ASP A 88 10.96 8.30 10.83
C ASP A 88 11.33 7.59 9.53
N TYR A 89 11.99 6.43 9.63
CA TYR A 89 12.33 5.59 8.47
C TYR A 89 11.07 5.08 7.75
N CYS A 90 10.11 4.51 8.48
CA CYS A 90 8.84 4.03 7.90
C CYS A 90 8.02 5.16 7.26
N ASN A 91 7.96 6.33 7.88
CA ASN A 91 7.28 7.51 7.32
C ASN A 91 7.97 8.02 6.06
N HIS A 92 9.29 8.03 6.03
CA HIS A 92 10.04 8.44 4.84
C HIS A 92 9.83 7.46 3.69
N LEU A 93 9.90 6.14 3.95
CA LEU A 93 9.61 5.10 2.97
C LEU A 93 8.17 5.18 2.44
N ARG A 94 7.19 5.47 3.31
CA ARG A 94 5.80 5.68 2.90
C ARG A 94 5.66 6.89 1.98
N ALA A 95 6.27 8.02 2.31
CA ALA A 95 6.21 9.24 1.50
C ALA A 95 6.85 9.03 0.13
N LEU A 96 8.05 8.44 0.09
CA LEU A 96 8.75 8.14 -1.15
C LEU A 96 8.01 7.11 -2.00
N GLY A 97 7.50 6.03 -1.41
CA GLY A 97 6.76 5.01 -2.13
C GLY A 97 5.51 5.56 -2.82
N VAL A 98 4.78 6.47 -2.16
CA VAL A 98 3.64 7.15 -2.77
C VAL A 98 4.09 8.08 -3.90
N HIS A 99 5.13 8.89 -3.67
CA HIS A 99 5.66 9.81 -4.68
C HIS A 99 6.12 9.08 -5.94
N LEU A 100 6.98 8.07 -5.78
CA LEU A 100 7.49 7.24 -6.87
C LEU A 100 6.35 6.52 -7.60
N SER A 101 5.30 6.09 -6.89
CA SER A 101 4.15 5.46 -7.55
C SER A 101 3.43 6.39 -8.54
N ILE A 102 3.38 7.69 -8.25
CA ILE A 102 2.74 8.68 -9.12
C ILE A 102 3.61 8.93 -10.35
N GLU A 103 4.92 9.10 -10.15
CA GLU A 103 5.87 9.30 -11.24
C GLU A 103 5.94 8.08 -12.18
N VAL A 104 5.98 6.87 -11.62
CA VAL A 104 5.99 5.63 -12.41
C VAL A 104 4.67 5.43 -13.16
N ALA A 105 3.53 5.82 -12.57
CA ALA A 105 2.25 5.78 -13.27
C ALA A 105 2.21 6.77 -14.45
N MET A 106 2.70 7.99 -14.26
CA MET A 106 2.88 8.96 -15.37
C MET A 106 3.82 8.41 -16.45
N GLY A 107 4.97 7.84 -16.04
CA GLY A 107 5.93 7.22 -16.96
C GLY A 107 5.29 6.09 -17.78
N ALA A 108 4.36 5.34 -17.19
CA ALA A 108 3.62 4.30 -17.91
C ALA A 108 2.70 4.86 -19.00
N GLU A 109 2.04 6.00 -18.77
CA GLU A 109 1.19 6.65 -19.78
C GLU A 109 2.03 7.25 -20.90
N ILE A 110 3.15 7.91 -20.57
CA ILE A 110 4.08 8.44 -21.57
C ILE A 110 4.61 7.27 -22.43
N LEU A 111 5.04 6.17 -21.79
CA LEU A 111 5.54 5.00 -22.49
C LEU A 111 4.50 4.38 -23.44
N ASP A 112 3.24 4.26 -23.01
CA ASP A 112 2.16 3.77 -23.89
C ASP A 112 1.97 4.69 -25.08
N SER A 113 1.94 6.01 -24.85
CA SER A 113 1.74 7.00 -25.92
C SER A 113 2.85 7.00 -26.97
N VAL A 114 4.10 6.90 -26.52
CA VAL A 114 5.29 6.88 -27.39
C VAL A 114 5.33 5.58 -28.20
N LEU A 115 5.12 4.43 -27.54
CA LEU A 115 5.16 3.14 -28.23
C LEU A 115 3.97 2.95 -29.17
N ALA A 116 2.79 3.48 -28.83
CA ALA A 116 1.60 3.42 -29.67
C ALA A 116 1.73 4.20 -30.99
N ALA A 117 2.62 5.20 -31.04
CA ALA A 117 2.89 5.98 -32.24
C ALA A 117 3.83 5.27 -33.23
N VAL A 118 4.56 4.24 -32.79
CA VAL A 118 5.48 3.48 -33.65
C VAL A 118 4.68 2.58 -34.61
N PRO A 119 4.94 2.62 -35.93
CA PRO A 119 4.31 1.71 -36.88
C PRO A 119 4.62 0.24 -36.57
N ASP A 120 3.67 -0.66 -36.82
CA ASP A 120 3.88 -2.09 -36.60
C ASP A 120 4.71 -2.69 -37.76
N PRO A 121 5.84 -3.39 -37.52
CA PRO A 121 6.61 -4.07 -38.57
C PRO A 121 5.81 -5.11 -39.36
N GLU A 122 4.76 -5.69 -38.77
CA GLU A 122 3.86 -6.62 -39.46
C GLU A 122 2.73 -5.93 -40.24
N GLY A 123 2.71 -4.59 -40.30
CA GLY A 123 1.70 -3.82 -41.02
C GLY A 123 0.31 -3.81 -40.39
N ARG A 124 0.14 -4.34 -39.18
CA ARG A 124 -1.15 -4.34 -38.48
C ARG A 124 -1.48 -2.94 -37.96
N ALA A 125 -2.62 -2.39 -38.38
CA ALA A 125 -3.06 -1.03 -38.02
C ALA A 125 -3.16 -0.75 -36.49
N PHE A 126 -3.29 -1.80 -35.66
CA PHE A 126 -3.38 -1.67 -34.20
C PHE A 126 -2.39 -2.55 -33.40
N GLY A 127 -1.56 -3.33 -34.07
CA GLY A 127 -0.70 -4.30 -33.35
C GLY A 127 0.35 -3.61 -32.48
N SER A 128 0.85 -2.45 -32.90
CA SER A 128 1.73 -1.61 -32.09
C SER A 128 1.08 -1.16 -30.77
N ARG A 129 -0.18 -0.67 -30.81
CA ARG A 129 -0.92 -0.26 -29.60
C ARG A 129 -1.13 -1.41 -28.61
N ILE A 130 -1.35 -2.62 -29.11
CA ILE A 130 -1.53 -3.80 -28.26
C ILE A 130 -0.22 -4.13 -27.53
N ARG A 131 0.92 -4.06 -28.23
CA ARG A 131 2.24 -4.29 -27.61
C ARG A 131 2.62 -3.17 -26.65
N ALA A 132 2.40 -1.91 -27.02
CA ALA A 132 2.59 -0.74 -26.17
C ALA A 132 1.86 -0.92 -24.82
N ARG A 133 0.55 -1.26 -24.88
CA ARG A 133 -0.24 -1.54 -23.68
C ARG A 133 0.31 -2.70 -22.84
N ARG A 134 0.87 -3.75 -23.45
CA ARG A 134 1.47 -4.87 -22.70
C ARG A 134 2.70 -4.41 -21.91
N VAL A 135 3.53 -3.57 -22.50
CA VAL A 135 4.71 -2.99 -21.84
C VAL A 135 4.28 -2.00 -20.76
N ALA A 136 3.40 -1.05 -21.09
CA ALA A 136 2.89 -0.05 -20.16
C ALA A 136 2.20 -0.69 -18.94
N ARG A 137 1.48 -1.80 -19.12
CA ARG A 137 0.91 -2.57 -17.99
C ARG A 137 1.95 -3.04 -16.98
N LYS A 138 3.16 -3.39 -17.39
CA LYS A 138 4.23 -3.77 -16.46
C LYS A 138 4.66 -2.58 -15.61
N MET A 139 4.76 -1.41 -16.22
CA MET A 139 5.08 -0.17 -15.52
C MET A 139 3.96 0.25 -14.54
N ARG A 140 2.69 0.17 -14.97
CA ARG A 140 1.54 0.42 -14.07
C ARG A 140 1.54 -0.53 -12.88
N LYS A 141 1.86 -1.82 -13.10
CA LYS A 141 2.00 -2.81 -12.02
C LYS A 141 3.13 -2.44 -11.04
N SER A 142 4.25 -1.89 -11.52
CA SER A 142 5.32 -1.38 -10.67
C SER A 142 4.85 -0.21 -9.79
N ALA A 143 4.07 0.71 -10.34
CA ALA A 143 3.48 1.80 -9.57
C ALA A 143 2.55 1.27 -8.45
N ASP A 144 1.73 0.28 -8.74
CA ASP A 144 0.87 -0.36 -7.73
C ASP A 144 1.70 -1.07 -6.64
N ALA A 145 2.77 -1.77 -7.02
CA ALA A 145 3.69 -2.40 -6.08
C ALA A 145 4.37 -1.37 -5.15
N MET A 146 4.70 -0.18 -5.64
CA MET A 146 5.24 0.91 -4.82
C MET A 146 4.21 1.44 -3.82
N ARG A 147 2.93 1.52 -4.19
CA ARG A 147 1.84 1.87 -3.27
C ARG A 147 1.69 0.81 -2.19
N ASP A 148 1.76 -0.47 -2.55
CA ASP A 148 1.67 -1.56 -1.59
C ASP A 148 2.88 -1.60 -0.66
N ALA A 149 4.09 -1.30 -1.17
CA ALA A 149 5.27 -1.10 -0.33
C ALA A 149 5.05 0.04 0.68
N ALA A 150 4.46 1.17 0.26
CA ALA A 150 4.14 2.28 1.16
C ALA A 150 3.08 1.93 2.22
N LYS A 151 2.10 1.08 1.88
CA LYS A 151 1.11 0.55 2.84
C LYS A 151 1.79 -0.37 3.86
N ASN A 152 2.63 -1.29 3.38
CA ASN A 152 3.37 -2.22 4.24
C ASN A 152 4.35 -1.49 5.16
N ALA A 153 4.97 -0.40 4.72
CA ALA A 153 5.81 0.44 5.57
C ALA A 153 5.03 1.05 6.75
N ALA A 154 3.80 1.50 6.52
CA ALA A 154 2.93 2.00 7.59
C ALA A 154 2.44 0.89 8.52
N ALA A 155 2.07 -0.27 7.95
CA ALA A 155 1.68 -1.43 8.73
C ALA A 155 2.83 -1.92 9.62
N CYS A 156 4.06 -1.94 9.10
CA CYS A 156 5.26 -2.31 9.86
C CYS A 156 5.41 -1.47 11.13
N TYR A 157 5.27 -0.15 11.04
CA TYR A 157 5.34 0.72 12.22
C TYR A 157 4.16 0.49 13.17
N ALA A 158 2.95 0.28 12.66
CA ALA A 158 1.78 -0.02 13.50
C ALA A 158 1.92 -1.34 14.26
N THR A 159 2.44 -2.39 13.63
CA THR A 159 2.75 -3.67 14.28
C THR A 159 3.91 -3.53 15.26
N PHE A 160 4.94 -2.74 14.93
CA PHE A 160 6.03 -2.43 15.86
C PHE A 160 5.50 -1.77 17.15
N GLN A 161 4.53 -0.86 17.04
CA GLN A 161 3.86 -0.30 18.22
C GLN A 161 3.12 -1.39 19.01
N GLN A 162 2.30 -2.22 18.36
CA GLN A 162 1.53 -3.24 19.07
C GLN A 162 2.40 -4.24 19.84
N GLU A 163 3.49 -4.72 19.22
CA GLU A 163 4.33 -5.78 19.79
C GLU A 163 5.38 -5.25 20.79
N TYR A 164 5.94 -4.06 20.54
CA TYR A 164 7.08 -3.56 21.33
C TYR A 164 6.74 -2.40 22.27
N GLU A 165 5.53 -1.84 22.23
CA GLU A 165 5.18 -0.69 23.10
C GLU A 165 5.06 -1.09 24.57
N GLU A 166 4.67 -2.32 24.90
CA GLU A 166 4.72 -2.84 26.26
C GLU A 166 6.17 -2.96 26.78
N GLU A 167 7.08 -3.46 25.93
CA GLU A 167 8.49 -3.65 26.28
C GLU A 167 9.23 -2.31 26.41
N ILE A 168 9.00 -1.40 25.46
CA ILE A 168 9.63 -0.08 25.44
C ILE A 168 9.11 0.78 26.60
N ASN A 169 7.81 0.79 26.89
CA ASN A 169 7.30 1.55 28.03
C ASN A 169 7.79 0.96 29.35
N ARG A 170 7.87 -0.37 29.49
CA ARG A 170 8.45 -1.03 30.67
C ARG A 170 9.93 -0.67 30.87
N VAL A 171 10.72 -0.60 29.79
CA VAL A 171 12.12 -0.14 29.84
C VAL A 171 12.23 1.37 30.11
N ARG A 172 11.35 2.19 29.54
CA ARG A 172 11.31 3.65 29.76
C ARG A 172 10.95 4.02 31.19
N HIS A 173 10.03 3.28 31.83
CA HIS A 173 9.72 3.42 33.26
C HIS A 173 10.90 2.99 34.15
N ARG A 174 11.73 2.06 33.68
CA ARG A 174 12.99 1.67 34.36
C ARG A 174 14.12 2.69 34.17
N ALA A 175 14.18 3.34 33.01
CA ALA A 175 15.23 4.30 32.65
C ALA A 175 15.01 5.70 33.26
N ARG A 176 13.76 6.11 33.52
CA ARG A 176 13.48 7.30 34.33
C ARG A 176 13.72 6.97 35.81
N ARG A 177 14.97 7.10 36.27
CA ARG A 177 15.23 7.21 37.71
C ARG A 177 14.42 8.39 38.25
N PRO A 178 13.61 8.23 39.31
CA PRO A 178 12.98 9.37 39.95
C PRO A 178 14.10 10.33 40.37
N GLN A 179 14.02 11.59 39.93
CA GLN A 179 14.88 12.64 40.46
C GLN A 179 14.64 12.67 41.97
N GLN A 180 15.62 12.17 42.73
CA GLN A 180 15.58 12.31 44.17
C GLN A 180 15.56 13.81 44.47
N PRO A 181 14.61 14.29 45.27
CA PRO A 181 14.60 15.69 45.69
C PRO A 181 15.97 16.00 46.32
N VAL A 182 16.72 16.91 45.70
CA VAL A 182 18.00 17.35 46.23
C VAL A 182 17.68 18.18 47.46
N MET A 183 17.83 17.58 48.65
CA MET A 183 17.57 18.24 49.91
C MET A 183 18.64 19.33 50.11
N ASN A 184 18.22 20.59 49.99
CA ASN A 184 19.11 21.73 49.99
C ASN A 184 19.39 22.16 51.44
N TRP A 185 20.49 21.67 52.01
CA TRP A 185 20.90 21.94 53.40
C TRP A 185 21.32 23.40 53.66
N ALA A 186 21.33 24.26 52.63
CA ALA A 186 21.73 25.66 52.73
C ALA A 186 20.60 26.63 53.13
N GLN A 187 19.45 26.12 53.57
CA GLN A 187 18.27 26.92 53.97
C GLN A 187 17.88 26.76 55.46
N GLN A 188 18.84 26.46 56.35
CA GLN A 188 18.62 26.51 57.81
C GLN A 188 19.14 27.80 58.42
#